data_AF-A0A971D3I6-F1
#
_entry.id   AF-A0A971D3I6-F1
#
_cell.length_a   1.000
_cell.length_b   1.000
_cell.length_c   1.000
_cell.angle_alpha   90.00
_cell.angle_beta   90.00
_cell.angle_gamma   90.00
#
_symmetry.space_group_name_H-M   'P 1'
#
loop_
_entity.id
_entity.type
_entity.pdbx_description
1 polymer ?
#
loop_
_entity_poly.entity_id
_entity_poly.type
_entity_poly.pdbx_seq_one_letter_code
_entity_poly.pdbx_strand_id
1 'polypeptide(L)'
;MIEALIVMVIIGILAAIAIPLYIGQRDRAKDAAARAGGRQIATALISCVLDSDADDPWPTECSPATIGAYIVPQQWPANPFEDGGLMRTVTARSVGNYLYQRDTTGPEPRPYRLTVFLRRQADFIVP
;
A
#
# COMPACT_ATOMS: atom_id res chain seq x y z
N MET A 1 37.06 9.97 -33.75
CA MET A 1 37.27 9.77 -32.30
C MET A 1 36.67 10.88 -31.44
N ILE A 2 36.74 12.15 -31.84
CA ILE A 2 36.08 13.27 -31.13
C ILE A 2 34.54 13.13 -31.04
N GLU A 3 33.95 12.40 -31.98
CA GLU A 3 32.52 12.14 -32.09
C GLU A 3 31.96 11.32 -30.92
N ALA A 4 32.72 10.33 -30.41
CA ALA A 4 32.32 9.59 -29.21
C ALA A 4 32.49 10.41 -27.92
N LEU A 5 33.44 11.35 -27.93
CA LEU A 5 33.76 12.18 -26.77
C LEU A 5 32.64 13.17 -26.48
N ILE A 6 32.13 13.85 -27.51
CA ILE A 6 31.02 14.80 -27.33
C ILE A 6 29.74 14.10 -26.85
N VAL A 7 29.49 12.87 -27.31
CA VAL A 7 28.34 12.06 -26.88
C VAL A 7 28.40 11.76 -25.39
N MET A 8 29.57 11.36 -24.87
CA MET A 8 29.74 11.06 -23.44
C MET A 8 29.50 12.31 -22.56
N VAL A 9 29.94 13.48 -23.03
CA VAL A 9 29.72 14.75 -22.32
C VAL A 9 28.23 15.09 -22.25
N ILE A 10 27.50 14.96 -23.37
CA ILE A 10 26.07 15.24 -23.41
C ILE A 10 25.29 14.27 -22.53
N ILE A 11 25.59 12.96 -22.58
CA ILE A 11 24.94 11.96 -21.71
C ILE A 11 25.22 12.25 -20.24
N GLY A 12 26.44 12.71 -19.89
CA GLY A 12 26.79 13.11 -18.53
C GLY A 12 25.95 14.26 -17.99
N ILE A 13 25.71 15.30 -18.80
CA ILE A 13 24.88 16.45 -18.42
C ILE A 13 23.41 16.03 -18.25
N LEU A 14 22.88 15.24 -19.17
CA LEU A 14 21.51 14.74 -19.10
C LEU A 14 21.30 13.85 -17.86
N ALA A 15 22.25 12.94 -17.58
CA ALA A 15 22.19 12.06 -16.43
C ALA A 15 22.24 12.84 -15.11
N ALA A 16 23.05 13.90 -15.02
CA ALA A 16 23.16 14.73 -13.82
C ALA A 16 21.82 15.35 -13.38
N ILE A 17 20.97 15.76 -14.32
CA ILE A 17 19.64 16.32 -14.04
C ILE A 17 18.59 15.21 -13.87
N ALA A 18 18.67 14.15 -14.70
CA ALA A 18 17.66 13.10 -14.74
C ALA A 18 17.67 12.21 -13.48
N ILE A 19 18.85 11.88 -12.94
CA ILE A 19 18.99 10.99 -11.77
C ILE A 19 18.25 11.51 -10.53
N PRO A 20 18.45 12.77 -10.05
CA PRO A 20 17.77 13.25 -8.86
C PRO A 20 16.25 13.36 -9.05
N LEU A 21 15.81 13.77 -10.24
CA LEU A 21 14.38 13.83 -10.58
C LEU A 21 13.74 12.43 -10.55
N TYR A 22 14.40 11.44 -11.14
CA TYR A 22 13.94 10.06 -11.19
C TYR A 22 13.77 9.46 -9.79
N ILE A 23 14.71 9.70 -8.86
CA ILE A 23 14.60 9.22 -7.48
C ILE A 23 13.35 9.79 -6.79
N GLY A 24 13.09 11.09 -6.94
CA GLY A 24 11.91 11.74 -6.37
C GLY A 24 10.58 11.22 -6.96
N GLN A 25 10.55 10.94 -8.27
CA GLN A 25 9.40 10.35 -8.93
C GLN A 25 9.13 8.91 -8.46
N ARG A 26 10.18 8.10 -8.29
CA ARG A 26 10.07 6.73 -7.75
C ARG A 26 9.48 6.73 -6.35
N ASP A 27 9.95 7.60 -5.46
CA ASP A 27 9.41 7.70 -4.10
C ASP A 27 7.91 8.00 -4.10
N ARG A 28 7.46 8.96 -4.93
CA ARG A 28 6.04 9.29 -5.08
C ARG A 28 5.22 8.15 -5.67
N ALA A 29 5.78 7.41 -6.62
CA ALA A 29 5.14 6.23 -7.19
C ALA A 29 4.96 5.13 -6.14
N LYS A 30 5.94 4.93 -5.25
CA LYS A 30 5.83 3.99 -4.12
C LYS A 30 4.74 4.39 -3.14
N ASP A 31 4.66 5.67 -2.76
CA ASP A 31 3.57 6.16 -1.90
C ASP A 31 2.19 5.97 -2.56
N ALA A 32 2.07 6.23 -3.87
CA ALA A 32 0.83 6.01 -4.61
C ALA A 32 0.44 4.53 -4.68
N ALA A 33 1.41 3.63 -4.90
CA ALA A 33 1.19 2.18 -4.91
C ALA A 33 0.71 1.67 -3.54
N ALA A 34 1.31 2.14 -2.44
CA ALA A 34 0.88 1.76 -1.09
C ALA A 34 -0.57 2.22 -0.80
N ARG A 35 -0.95 3.43 -1.24
CA ARG A 35 -2.34 3.91 -1.12
C ARG A 35 -3.32 3.05 -1.92
N ALA A 36 -2.94 2.67 -3.14
CA ALA A 36 -3.76 1.83 -4.00
C ALA A 36 -3.96 0.44 -3.36
N GLY A 37 -2.89 -0.19 -2.86
CA GLY A 37 -2.97 -1.46 -2.15
C GLY A 37 -3.85 -1.39 -0.90
N GLY A 38 -3.72 -0.30 -0.13
CA GLY A 38 -4.62 -0.02 1.00
C GLY A 38 -6.10 0.02 0.64
N ARG A 39 -6.45 0.73 -0.44
CA ARG A 39 -7.84 0.79 -0.94
C ARG A 39 -8.34 -0.56 -1.42
N GLN A 40 -7.49 -1.31 -2.11
CA GLN A 40 -7.82 -2.64 -2.59
C GLN A 40 -8.16 -3.59 -1.42
N ILE A 41 -7.38 -3.52 -0.34
CA ILE A 41 -7.63 -4.26 0.91
C ILE A 41 -8.93 -3.82 1.57
N ALA A 42 -9.20 -2.51 1.65
CA ALA A 42 -10.44 -2.01 2.24
C ALA A 42 -11.69 -2.41 1.43
N THR A 43 -11.64 -2.34 0.10
CA THR A 43 -12.73 -2.80 -0.75
C THR A 43 -12.97 -4.30 -0.55
N ALA A 44 -11.91 -5.11 -0.47
CA ALA A 44 -12.05 -6.54 -0.20
C ALA A 44 -12.63 -6.84 1.19
N LEU A 45 -12.27 -6.04 2.20
CA LEU A 45 -12.84 -6.15 3.53
C LEU A 45 -14.35 -5.87 3.52
N ILE A 46 -14.77 -4.81 2.84
CA ILE A 46 -16.20 -4.47 2.71
C ILE A 46 -16.95 -5.58 1.95
N SER A 47 -16.37 -6.09 0.85
CA SER A 47 -16.97 -7.19 0.09
C SER A 47 -17.13 -8.47 0.93
N CYS A 48 -16.13 -8.82 1.75
CA CYS A 48 -16.19 -9.97 2.66
C CYS A 48 -17.33 -9.83 3.67
N VAL A 49 -17.54 -8.62 4.18
CA VAL A 49 -18.58 -8.31 5.16
C VAL A 49 -19.97 -8.36 4.53
N LEU A 50 -20.10 -7.86 3.29
CA LEU A 50 -21.36 -7.89 2.55
C LEU A 50 -21.82 -9.31 2.18
N ASP A 51 -20.88 -10.25 2.01
CA ASP A 51 -21.17 -11.65 1.69
C ASP A 51 -21.43 -12.51 2.95
N SER A 52 -21.20 -11.97 4.15
CA SER A 52 -21.33 -12.70 5.40
C SER A 52 -22.71 -12.53 6.03
N ASP A 53 -23.42 -13.64 6.26
CA ASP A 53 -24.71 -13.66 6.98
C ASP A 53 -24.56 -13.68 8.52
N ALA A 54 -23.35 -13.44 9.04
CA ALA A 54 -23.07 -13.48 10.48
C ALA A 54 -23.52 -12.18 11.18
N ASP A 55 -23.97 -12.30 12.44
CA ASP A 55 -24.29 -11.14 13.29
C ASP A 55 -23.08 -10.21 13.49
N ASP A 56 -21.86 -10.74 13.53
CA ASP A 56 -20.59 -9.99 13.47
C ASP A 56 -19.82 -10.38 12.19
N PRO A 57 -20.02 -9.67 11.07
CA PRO A 57 -19.43 -10.02 9.78
C PRO A 57 -17.95 -9.58 9.64
N TRP A 58 -17.37 -8.91 10.65
CA TRP A 58 -16.04 -8.32 10.55
C TRP A 58 -14.91 -9.32 10.91
N PRO A 59 -13.95 -9.59 10.00
CA PRO A 59 -12.99 -10.67 10.15
C PRO A 59 -11.90 -10.42 11.20
N THR A 60 -11.58 -11.42 12.05
CA THR A 60 -10.58 -11.38 13.16
C THR A 60 -9.21 -10.82 12.78
N GLU A 61 -8.81 -11.02 11.53
CA GLU A 61 -7.57 -10.51 10.99
C GLU A 61 -7.79 -10.06 9.54
N CYS A 62 -7.17 -8.94 9.18
CA CYS A 62 -7.04 -8.53 7.80
C CYS A 62 -5.77 -9.18 7.25
N SER A 63 -5.92 -10.29 6.53
CA SER A 63 -4.81 -11.09 5.99
C SER A 63 -5.19 -11.72 4.65
N PRO A 64 -4.19 -12.16 3.83
CA PRO A 64 -4.46 -12.90 2.61
C PRO A 64 -5.29 -14.17 2.83
N ALA A 65 -5.13 -14.83 3.96
CA ALA A 65 -5.88 -16.05 4.27
C ALA A 65 -7.36 -15.78 4.53
N THR A 66 -7.69 -14.58 5.04
CA THR A 66 -9.06 -14.24 5.45
C THR A 66 -9.84 -13.53 4.36
N ILE A 67 -9.24 -12.51 3.74
CA ILE A 67 -9.93 -11.65 2.75
C ILE A 67 -9.32 -11.70 1.36
N GLY A 68 -8.29 -12.53 1.13
CA GLY A 68 -7.58 -12.59 -0.16
C GLY A 68 -8.46 -13.03 -1.32
N ALA A 69 -9.52 -13.81 -1.07
CA ALA A 69 -10.49 -14.20 -2.09
C ALA A 69 -11.33 -13.02 -2.61
N TYR A 70 -11.54 -11.99 -1.79
CA TYR A 70 -12.34 -10.81 -2.13
C TYR A 70 -11.50 -9.68 -2.77
N ILE A 71 -10.18 -9.86 -2.88
CA ILE A 71 -9.29 -8.92 -3.55
C ILE A 71 -9.36 -9.13 -5.07
N VAL A 72 -9.48 -8.04 -5.82
CA VAL A 72 -9.48 -8.05 -7.29
C VAL A 72 -8.32 -7.22 -7.83
N PRO A 73 -7.49 -7.75 -8.75
CA PRO A 73 -7.35 -9.18 -9.09
C PRO A 73 -6.87 -9.94 -7.85
N GLN A 74 -7.20 -11.24 -7.68
CA GLN A 74 -6.90 -12.10 -6.51
C GLN A 74 -5.39 -12.27 -6.22
N GLN A 75 -4.74 -11.15 -5.96
CA GLN A 75 -3.34 -10.93 -5.76
C GLN A 75 -3.24 -9.89 -4.67
N TRP A 76 -2.66 -10.31 -3.56
CA TRP A 76 -2.44 -9.42 -2.43
C TRP A 76 -1.49 -8.27 -2.81
N PRO A 77 -1.77 -7.02 -2.41
CA PRO A 77 -0.89 -5.90 -2.72
C PRO A 77 0.53 -6.12 -2.19
N ALA A 78 1.52 -5.85 -3.04
CA ALA A 78 2.92 -5.81 -2.63
C ALA A 78 3.22 -4.53 -1.83
N ASN A 79 4.12 -4.62 -0.85
CA ASN A 79 4.68 -3.46 -0.19
C ASN A 79 5.76 -2.83 -1.09
N PRO A 80 5.57 -1.60 -1.62
CA PRO A 80 6.53 -0.98 -2.54
C PRO A 80 7.83 -0.50 -1.85
N PHE A 81 7.91 -0.58 -0.52
CA PHE A 81 9.07 -0.20 0.28
C PHE A 81 9.91 -1.39 0.75
N GLU A 82 9.40 -2.61 0.64
CA GLU A 82 10.10 -3.85 0.96
C GLU A 82 10.32 -4.64 -0.33
N ASP A 83 11.51 -5.19 -0.53
CA ASP A 83 11.83 -5.91 -1.76
C ASP A 83 11.10 -7.26 -1.78
N GLY A 84 10.11 -7.41 -2.66
CA GLY A 84 9.28 -8.62 -2.78
C GLY A 84 8.32 -8.88 -1.62
N GLY A 85 8.20 -7.97 -0.66
CA GLY A 85 7.29 -8.11 0.48
C GLY A 85 5.83 -7.85 0.10
N LEU A 86 4.90 -8.58 0.72
CA LEU A 86 3.47 -8.28 0.67
C LEU A 86 3.09 -7.28 1.76
N MET A 87 2.09 -6.45 1.55
CA MET A 87 1.56 -5.60 2.62
C MET A 87 1.03 -6.48 3.75
N ARG A 88 1.47 -6.25 4.98
CA ARG A 88 1.07 -7.06 6.14
C ARG A 88 0.39 -6.21 7.21
N THR A 89 -0.45 -6.87 8.01
CA THR A 89 -0.94 -6.27 9.25
C THR A 89 0.22 -6.11 10.24
N VAL A 90 0.37 -4.92 10.80
CA VAL A 90 1.42 -4.59 11.78
C VAL A 90 0.82 -3.83 12.95
N THR A 91 1.28 -4.11 14.16
CA THR A 91 0.86 -3.42 15.39
C THR A 91 1.64 -2.14 15.67
N ALA A 92 2.77 -1.94 14.97
CA ALA A 92 3.60 -0.74 15.01
C ALA A 92 3.74 -0.11 13.63
N ARG A 93 3.99 1.20 13.57
CA ARG A 93 4.12 1.95 12.31
C ARG A 93 5.27 1.39 11.46
N SER A 94 4.92 0.75 10.34
CA SER A 94 5.87 0.24 9.34
C SER A 94 5.43 0.70 7.95
N VAL A 95 6.34 1.34 7.22
CA VAL A 95 6.05 2.01 5.95
C VAL A 95 5.60 1.00 4.90
N GLY A 96 4.47 1.28 4.24
CA GLY A 96 3.85 0.40 3.24
C GLY A 96 3.10 -0.80 3.82
N ASN A 97 3.05 -0.95 5.14
CA ASN A 97 2.19 -1.91 5.82
C ASN A 97 0.93 -1.20 6.36
N TYR A 98 -0.05 -1.98 6.80
CA TYR A 98 -1.31 -1.46 7.33
C TYR A 98 -1.54 -1.94 8.76
N LEU A 99 -2.20 -1.11 9.56
CA LEU A 99 -2.74 -1.46 10.88
C LEU A 99 -4.24 -1.64 10.71
N TYR A 100 -4.71 -2.83 11.08
CA TYR A 100 -6.13 -3.13 11.17
C TYR A 100 -6.53 -3.16 12.64
N GLN A 101 -7.39 -2.24 13.05
CA GLN A 101 -7.97 -2.20 14.38
C GLN A 101 -9.48 -2.32 14.29
N ARG A 102 -10.05 -3.22 15.10
CA ARG A 102 -11.48 -3.26 15.36
C ARG A 102 -11.79 -2.60 16.67
N ASP A 103 -12.88 -1.86 16.72
CA ASP A 103 -13.48 -1.49 18.00
C ASP A 103 -14.26 -2.70 18.53
N THR A 104 -13.72 -3.40 19.53
CA THR A 104 -14.35 -4.57 20.16
C THR A 104 -15.28 -4.19 21.32
N THR A 105 -15.44 -2.90 21.61
CA THR A 105 -16.07 -2.41 22.85
C THR A 105 -17.31 -1.54 22.64
N GLY A 106 -17.63 -1.16 21.39
CA GLY A 106 -18.80 -0.34 21.05
C GLY A 106 -20.09 -1.12 20.75
N PRO A 107 -21.27 -0.45 20.82
CA PRO A 107 -22.54 -1.00 20.34
C PRO A 107 -22.53 -1.19 18.81
N GLU A 108 -23.19 -2.24 18.33
CA GLU A 108 -23.22 -2.60 16.90
C GLU A 108 -23.94 -1.54 16.04
N PRO A 109 -23.45 -1.23 14.83
CA PRO A 109 -22.33 -1.84 14.11
C PRO A 109 -20.95 -1.27 14.52
N ARG A 110 -19.98 -2.16 14.74
CA ARG A 110 -18.62 -1.82 15.17
C ARG A 110 -17.78 -1.26 14.02
N PRO A 111 -17.31 -0.01 14.08
CA PRO A 111 -16.48 0.56 13.03
C PRO A 111 -15.09 -0.10 13.01
N TYR A 112 -14.61 -0.44 11.82
CA TYR A 112 -13.22 -0.84 11.60
C TYR A 112 -12.38 0.41 11.27
N ARG A 113 -11.08 0.36 11.59
CA ARG A 113 -10.12 1.37 11.15
C ARG A 113 -8.95 0.70 10.46
N LEU A 114 -8.82 0.91 9.16
CA LEU A 114 -7.65 0.49 8.39
C LEU A 114 -6.73 1.70 8.20
N THR A 115 -5.54 1.65 8.80
CA THR A 115 -4.54 2.72 8.67
C THR A 115 -3.34 2.21 7.88
N VAL A 116 -3.11 2.76 6.70
CA VAL A 116 -1.93 2.44 5.88
C VAL A 116 -0.85 3.47 6.13
N PHE A 117 0.33 3.01 6.53
CA PHE A 117 1.43 3.91 6.88
C PHE A 117 2.23 4.28 5.63
N LEU A 118 2.36 5.58 5.38
CA LEU A 118 3.10 6.12 4.24
C LEU A 118 4.41 6.76 4.68
N ARG A 119 5.36 6.91 3.74
CA ARG A 119 6.71 7.39 4.06
C ARG A 119 6.78 8.90 4.24
N ARG A 120 6.12 9.65 3.35
CA ARG A 120 6.23 11.13 3.27
C ARG A 120 4.90 11.88 3.39
N GLN A 121 3.78 11.18 3.50
CA GLN A 121 2.44 11.80 3.59
C GLN A 121 1.70 11.33 4.84
N ALA A 122 0.66 12.07 5.25
CA ALA A 122 -0.23 11.67 6.34
C ALA A 122 -0.79 10.26 6.10
N ASP A 123 -0.88 9.48 7.18
CA ASP A 123 -1.32 8.09 7.14
C ASP A 123 -2.71 8.00 6.49
N PHE A 124 -2.87 7.02 5.59
CA PHE A 124 -4.11 6.86 4.85
C PHE A 124 -5.07 6.01 5.67
N ILE A 125 -6.06 6.66 6.27
CA ILE A 125 -7.11 6.02 7.04
C ILE A 125 -8.28 5.74 6.10
N VAL A 126 -8.62 4.47 5.94
CA VAL A 126 -9.85 4.07 5.24
C VAL A 126 -10.96 3.90 6.27
N PRO A 127 -12.08 4.63 6.13
CA PRO A 127 -13.26 4.43 6.95
C PRO A 127 -13.97 3.11 6.62
#